data_AF-A0A9E5GR05-F1
#
_entry.id   AF-A0A9E5GR05-F1
#
_cell.length_a   1.000
_cell.length_b   1.000
_cell.length_c   1.000
_cell.angle_alpha   90.00
_cell.angle_beta   90.00
_cell.angle_gamma   90.00
#
_symmetry.space_group_name_H-M   'P 1'
#
loop_
_entity.id
_entity.type
_entity.pdbx_description
1 polymer ?
#
loop_
_entity_poly.entity_id
_entity_poly.type
_entity_poly.pdbx_seq_one_letter_code
_entity_poly.pdbx_strand_id
1 'polypeptide(L)' 'MKPWFSMPGLRVVDQWVGIRPTMKDRIVRLGWHDVESNLGFLNGLGSRGAMTAPYWAKKLITAAPWA' A
#
# COMPACT_ATOMS: atom_id res chain seq x y z
N MET A 1 8.10 31.16 16.52
CA MET A 1 8.91 29.93 16.64
C MET A 1 9.61 29.70 15.32
N LYS A 2 10.95 29.59 15.27
CA LYS A 2 11.64 29.27 14.00
C LYS A 2 11.33 27.81 13.63
N PRO A 3 10.92 27.51 12.40
CA PRO A 3 10.75 26.12 11.97
C PRO A 3 12.08 25.37 12.05
N TRP A 4 12.03 24.07 12.37
CA TRP A 4 13.22 23.22 12.50
C TRP A 4 14.05 23.12 11.21
N PHE A 5 13.45 23.41 10.06
CA PHE A 5 14.09 23.45 8.75
C PHE A 5 14.78 24.78 8.42
N SER A 6 14.85 25.74 9.36
CA SER A 6 15.53 27.04 9.18
C SER A 6 16.99 27.05 9.69
N MET A 7 17.64 25.89 9.74
CA MET A 7 19.06 25.78 10.12
C MET A 7 19.96 26.33 9.00
N PRO A 8 21.04 27.08 9.32
CA PRO A 8 22.01 27.53 8.33
C PRO A 8 22.62 26.35 7.57
N GLY A 9 22.72 26.46 6.24
CA GLY A 9 23.33 25.43 5.38
C GLY A 9 22.38 24.33 4.87
N LEU A 10 21.10 24.34 5.27
CA LEU A 10 20.09 23.43 4.72
C LEU A 10 19.14 24.16 3.76
N ARG A 11 18.79 23.49 2.65
CA ARG A 11 17.82 23.96 1.65
C ARG A 11 16.84 22.83 1.34
N VAL A 12 15.55 23.09 1.50
CA VAL A 12 14.50 22.20 0.98
C VAL A 12 14.57 22.25 -0.54
N VAL A 13 14.74 21.09 -1.18
CA VAL A 13 14.88 20.99 -2.64
C VAL A 13 13.58 20.63 -3.35
N ASP A 14 12.67 19.90 -2.69
CA ASP A 14 11.39 19.47 -3.24
C ASP A 14 10.40 18.99 -2.16
N GLN A 15 9.13 18.86 -2.50
CA GLN A 15 8.05 18.31 -1.67
C GLN A 15 7.03 17.54 -2.51
N TRP A 16 6.56 16.40 -2.00
CA TRP A 16 5.51 15.61 -2.65
C TRP A 16 4.58 14.99 -1.61
N VAL A 17 3.39 14.64 -2.08
CA VAL A 17 2.36 13.97 -1.29
C VAL A 17 1.97 12.66 -1.98
N GLY A 18 1.64 11.65 -1.19
CA GLY A 18 1.15 10.37 -1.68
C GLY A 18 -0.08 9.93 -0.90
N ILE A 19 -1.03 9.33 -1.60
CA ILE A 19 -2.19 8.68 -0.99
C ILE A 19 -1.79 7.27 -0.57
N ARG A 20 -2.14 6.87 0.65
CA ARG A 20 -1.88 5.54 1.19
C ARG A 20 -3.21 4.85 1.51
N PRO A 21 -3.74 4.02 0.58
CA PRO A 21 -4.95 3.26 0.84
C PRO A 21 -4.75 2.33 2.03
N THR A 22 -5.53 2.53 3.08
CA THR A 22 -5.47 1.74 4.32
C THR A 22 -6.88 1.37 4.76
N MET A 23 -7.00 0.23 5.41
CA MET A 23 -8.22 -0.15 6.12
C MET A 23 -8.22 0.45 7.52
N LYS A 24 -9.42 0.62 8.11
CA LYS A 24 -9.60 1.13 9.50
C LYS A 24 -8.89 0.23 10.53
N ASP A 25 -8.90 -1.07 10.30
CA ASP A 25 -8.26 -2.10 11.14
C ASP A 25 -6.79 -2.38 10.76
N ARG A 26 -6.27 -1.73 9.69
CA ARG A 26 -4.93 -1.91 9.16
C ARG A 26 -4.62 -3.34 8.68
N ILE A 27 -5.66 -4.10 8.31
CA ILE A 27 -5.54 -5.44 7.74
C ILE A 27 -5.64 -5.34 6.22
N VAL A 28 -4.70 -5.98 5.52
CA VAL A 28 -4.74 -6.09 4.05
C VAL A 28 -5.93 -6.93 3.64
N ARG A 29 -6.72 -6.46 2.68
CA ARG A 29 -7.89 -7.17 2.18
C ARG A 29 -7.56 -7.71 0.79
N LEU A 30 -7.82 -8.99 0.62
CA LEU A 30 -7.62 -9.70 -0.63
C LEU A 30 -8.68 -10.78 -0.79
N GLY A 31 -8.97 -11.15 -2.03
CA GLY A 31 -9.90 -12.22 -2.34
C GLY A 31 -10.21 -12.29 -3.83
N TRP A 32 -10.89 -13.37 -4.22
CA TRP A 32 -11.40 -13.60 -5.56
C TRP A 32 -12.91 -13.41 -5.56
N HIS A 33 -13.44 -12.94 -6.68
CA HIS A 33 -14.87 -12.74 -6.85
C HIS A 33 -15.58 -14.10 -6.98
N ASP A 34 -16.72 -14.27 -6.30
CA ASP A 34 -17.40 -15.57 -6.21
C ASP A 34 -17.97 -16.05 -7.56
N VAL A 35 -18.40 -15.10 -8.42
CA VAL A 35 -18.94 -15.39 -9.77
C VAL A 35 -17.85 -15.33 -10.86
N GLU A 36 -17.06 -14.26 -10.92
CA GLU A 36 -16.04 -14.04 -11.94
C GLU A 36 -14.68 -14.60 -11.51
N SER A 37 -14.35 -15.84 -11.90
CA SER A 37 -13.16 -16.58 -11.43
C SER A 37 -11.80 -15.95 -11.75
N ASN A 38 -11.77 -15.00 -12.70
CA ASN A 38 -10.57 -14.26 -13.10
C ASN A 38 -10.50 -12.85 -12.49
N LEU A 39 -11.46 -12.48 -11.64
CA LEU A 39 -11.49 -11.18 -10.97
C LEU A 39 -11.03 -11.31 -9.52
N GLY A 40 -9.88 -10.73 -9.20
CA GLY A 40 -9.32 -10.68 -7.86
C GLY A 40 -9.13 -9.24 -7.38
N PHE A 41 -9.14 -9.04 -6.06
CA PHE A 41 -8.83 -7.75 -5.46
C PHE A 41 -7.70 -7.86 -4.43
N LEU A 42 -6.88 -6.82 -4.34
CA LEU A 42 -5.86 -6.65 -3.31
C LEU A 42 -5.78 -5.17 -2.94
N ASN A 43 -6.09 -4.82 -1.69
CA ASN A 43 -6.10 -3.43 -1.22
C ASN A 43 -5.77 -3.34 0.29
N GLY A 44 -5.66 -2.11 0.80
CA GLY A 44 -5.44 -1.86 2.22
C GLY A 44 -3.99 -2.06 2.67
N LEU A 45 -3.03 -1.94 1.75
CA LEU A 45 -1.60 -2.17 2.00
C LEU A 45 -0.97 -1.15 2.97
N GLY A 46 -1.55 0.04 3.09
CA GLY A 46 -1.12 1.08 4.04
C GLY A 46 0.33 1.54 3.83
N SER A 47 0.96 1.99 4.92
CA SER A 47 2.33 2.54 4.90
C SER A 47 3.42 1.54 4.54
N ARG A 48 3.14 0.24 4.65
CA ARG A 48 4.10 -0.84 4.36
C ARG A 48 3.92 -1.45 2.98
N GLY A 49 3.02 -0.91 2.16
CA GLY A 49 2.64 -1.52 0.89
C GLY A 49 3.79 -1.77 -0.07
N ALA A 50 4.74 -0.85 -0.20
CA ALA A 50 5.90 -1.05 -1.06
C ALA A 50 6.73 -2.29 -0.66
N MET A 51 6.85 -2.57 0.64
CA MET A 51 7.62 -3.71 1.15
C MET A 51 6.81 -5.01 1.12
N THR A 52 5.51 -4.94 1.39
CA THR A 52 4.67 -6.14 1.57
C THR A 52 3.88 -6.54 0.32
N ALA A 53 3.81 -5.69 -0.70
CA ALA A 53 3.06 -5.96 -1.93
C ALA A 53 3.44 -7.31 -2.59
N PRO A 54 4.72 -7.69 -2.74
CA PRO A 54 5.06 -8.98 -3.34
C PRO A 54 4.53 -10.18 -2.55
N TYR A 55 4.59 -10.11 -1.21
CA TYR A 55 4.07 -11.17 -0.33
C TYR A 55 2.55 -11.31 -0.48
N TRP A 56 1.81 -10.20 -0.44
CA TRP A 56 0.34 -10.23 -0.54
C TRP A 56 -0.15 -10.59 -1.95
N ALA A 57 0.54 -10.13 -3.00
CA ALA A 57 0.26 -10.52 -4.37
C ALA A 57 0.44 -12.04 -4.55
N LYS A 58 1.53 -12.61 -4.01
CA LYS A 58 1.74 -14.07 -4.02
C LYS A 58 0.61 -14.79 -3.28
N LYS A 59 0.22 -14.31 -2.10
CA LYS A 59 -0.91 -14.88 -1.34
C LYS A 59 -2.23 -14.87 -2.12
N LEU A 60 -2.54 -13.78 -2.84
CA LEU A 60 -3.73 -13.69 -3.69
C LEU A 60 -3.68 -14.74 -4.81
N ILE A 61 -2.56 -14.81 -5.55
CA ILE A 61 -2.41 -15.73 -6.68
C ILE A 61 -2.44 -17.20 -6.23
N THR A 62 -1.83 -17.54 -5.09
CA THR A 62 -1.91 -18.90 -4.53
C THR A 62 -3.33 -19.29 -4.12
N ALA A 63 -4.20 -18.31 -3.82
CA ALA A 63 -5.61 -18.55 -3.50
C ALA A 63 -6.52 -18.50 -4.74
N ALA A 64 -5.97 -18.41 -5.95
CA ALA A 64 -6.78 -18.35 -7.17
C ALA A 64 -7.56 -19.66 -7.37
N PRO A 65 -8.83 -19.61 -7.80
CA PRO A 65 -9.65 -20.81 -8.00
C PRO A 65 -9.11 -21.79 -9.05
N TRP A 66 -8.21 -21.31 -9.90
CA TRP A 66 -7.59 -22.05 -11.00
C TRP A 66 -6.12 -22.39 -10.76
N ALA A 67 -5.55 -21.96 -9.62
CA ALA A 67 -4.15 -22.24 -9.26
C ALA A 67 -3.95 -23.68 -8.77
#